data_AF-A0A7X8MEY2-F1
#
_entry.id   AF-A0A7X8MEY2-F1
#
_cell.length_a   1.000
_cell.length_b   1.000
_cell.length_c   1.000
_cell.angle_alpha   90.00
_cell.angle_beta   90.00
_cell.angle_gamma   90.00
#
_symmetry.space_group_name_H-M   'P 1'
#
loop_
_entity.id
_entity.type
_entity.pdbx_description
1 polymer ?
#
loop_
_entity_poly.entity_id
_entity_poly.type
_entity_poly.pdbx_seq_one_letter_code
_entity_poly.pdbx_strand_id
1 'polypeptide(L)'
;MKTYIYSEMNNVVRTYSKLNHRNRKKDMPHLLKHAMHLIRLLMTGRDILQGKGIVTFRKEEQSFLLDIRKGKYKFEEIFEFVNQYENEFLESAKSTNLPVAPDTKKVEELMYKIYSKYYTTIN
;
A
#
# COMPACT_ATOMS: atom_id res chain seq x y z
N MET A 1 -3.41 -15.10 13.37
CA MET A 1 -4.43 -14.97 12.30
C MET A 1 -3.69 -14.58 11.04
N LYS A 2 -3.74 -15.36 9.94
CA LYS A 2 -3.09 -14.98 8.68
C LYS A 2 -3.99 -14.00 7.94
N THR A 3 -3.53 -12.79 7.75
CA THR A 3 -4.21 -11.69 7.07
C THR A 3 -4.08 -11.80 5.55
N TYR A 4 -4.89 -11.01 4.83
CA TYR A 4 -4.87 -10.98 3.37
C TYR A 4 -3.49 -10.56 2.82
N ILE A 5 -2.86 -9.52 3.39
CA ILE A 5 -1.54 -9.04 2.95
C ILE A 5 -0.47 -10.11 3.17
N TYR A 6 -0.50 -10.82 4.31
CA TYR A 6 0.41 -11.93 4.57
C TYR A 6 0.22 -13.08 3.57
N SER A 7 -1.02 -13.38 3.20
CA SER A 7 -1.32 -14.40 2.18
C SER A 7 -0.81 -13.99 0.79
N GLU A 8 -0.93 -12.71 0.42
CA GLU A 8 -0.42 -12.18 -0.83
C GLU A 8 1.10 -12.20 -0.90
N MET A 9 1.79 -11.87 0.20
CA MET A 9 3.24 -12.04 0.29
C MET A 9 3.69 -13.50 0.12
N ASN A 10 2.97 -14.46 0.71
CA ASN A 10 3.27 -15.87 0.50
C ASN A 10 3.07 -16.27 -0.97
N ASN A 11 2.08 -15.69 -1.65
CA ASN A 11 1.90 -15.87 -3.09
C ASN A 11 3.08 -15.31 -3.91
N VAL A 12 3.67 -14.20 -3.48
CA VAL A 12 4.91 -13.65 -4.09
C VAL A 12 6.05 -14.66 -4.00
N VAL A 13 6.33 -15.22 -2.82
CA VAL A 13 7.39 -16.23 -2.63
C VAL A 13 7.11 -17.51 -3.39
N ARG A 14 5.88 -18.01 -3.36
CA ARG A 14 5.51 -19.20 -4.12
C ARG A 14 5.68 -19.00 -5.61
N THR A 15 5.49 -17.77 -6.10
CA THR A 15 5.75 -17.45 -7.50
C THR A 15 7.25 -17.35 -7.77
N TYR A 16 8.01 -16.81 -6.83
CA TYR A 16 9.48 -16.79 -6.88
C TYR A 16 10.07 -18.20 -6.97
N SER A 17 9.67 -19.13 -6.08
CA SER A 17 10.21 -20.51 -6.05
C SER A 17 9.89 -21.32 -7.30
N LYS A 18 8.94 -20.86 -8.13
CA LYS A 18 8.53 -21.49 -9.39
C LYS A 18 9.15 -20.82 -10.63
N LEU A 19 10.09 -19.88 -10.46
CA LEU A 19 10.80 -19.25 -11.56
C LEU A 19 11.76 -20.23 -12.23
N ASN A 20 11.30 -20.84 -13.33
CA ASN A 20 12.12 -21.63 -14.26
C ASN A 20 12.33 -20.89 -15.58
N HIS A 21 13.34 -21.31 -16.37
CA HIS A 21 13.77 -20.64 -17.62
C HIS A 21 12.65 -20.38 -18.64
N ARG A 22 11.52 -21.12 -18.56
CA ARG A 22 10.33 -21.00 -19.41
C ARG A 22 9.27 -19.98 -18.93
N ASN A 23 9.36 -19.47 -17.69
CA ASN A 23 8.36 -18.59 -17.06
C ASN A 23 8.91 -17.19 -16.73
N ARG A 24 9.58 -16.54 -17.69
CA ARG A 24 10.12 -15.14 -17.57
C ARG A 24 9.06 -14.03 -17.56
N LYS A 25 7.80 -14.32 -17.21
CA LYS A 25 6.72 -13.30 -17.19
C LYS A 25 6.57 -12.62 -15.82
N LYS A 26 7.23 -13.15 -14.78
CA LYS A 26 7.23 -12.62 -13.41
C LYS A 26 8.66 -12.58 -12.85
N ASP A 27 9.49 -11.76 -13.47
CA ASP A 27 10.90 -11.66 -13.09
C ASP A 27 11.06 -11.05 -11.69
N MET A 28 12.17 -11.36 -11.03
CA MET A 28 12.51 -10.88 -9.68
C MET A 28 12.22 -9.37 -9.45
N PRO A 29 12.51 -8.45 -10.40
CA PRO A 29 12.16 -7.03 -10.25
C PRO A 29 10.67 -6.74 -10.08
N HIS A 30 9.78 -7.53 -10.71
CA HIS A 30 8.34 -7.38 -10.57
C HIS A 30 7.86 -7.85 -9.19
N LEU A 31 8.45 -8.93 -8.68
CA LEU A 31 8.13 -9.45 -7.35
C LEU A 31 8.56 -8.47 -6.25
N LEU A 32 9.78 -7.94 -6.34
CA LEU A 32 10.28 -6.93 -5.41
C LEU A 32 9.49 -5.61 -5.49
N LYS A 33 9.10 -5.18 -6.70
CA LYS A 33 8.17 -4.05 -6.87
C LYS A 33 6.85 -4.30 -6.14
N HIS A 34 6.30 -5.50 -6.27
CA HIS A 34 5.02 -5.84 -5.66
C HIS A 34 5.13 -5.90 -4.13
N ALA A 35 6.17 -6.54 -3.59
CA ALA A 35 6.43 -6.56 -2.16
C ALA A 35 6.60 -5.16 -1.55
N MET A 36 7.40 -4.30 -2.20
CA MET A 36 7.51 -2.88 -1.85
C MET A 36 6.15 -2.18 -1.84
N HIS A 37 5.31 -2.45 -2.85
CA HIS A 37 3.99 -1.84 -2.94
C HIS A 37 3.06 -2.27 -1.79
N LEU A 38 3.07 -3.55 -1.39
CA LEU A 38 2.28 -4.03 -0.26
C LEU A 38 2.64 -3.32 1.05
N ILE A 39 3.94 -3.19 1.32
CA ILE A 39 4.43 -2.45 2.50
C ILE A 39 3.98 -0.98 2.44
N ARG A 40 4.10 -0.33 1.26
CA ARG A 40 3.62 1.05 1.07
C ARG A 40 2.12 1.20 1.33
N LEU A 41 1.31 0.20 0.96
CA LEU A 41 -0.12 0.20 1.21
C LEU A 41 -0.43 0.10 2.71
N LEU A 42 0.27 -0.75 3.46
CA LEU A 42 0.13 -0.85 4.91
C LEU A 42 0.45 0.49 5.60
N MET A 43 1.58 1.12 5.23
CA MET A 43 1.93 2.46 5.72
C MET A 43 0.84 3.50 5.43
N THR A 44 0.27 3.45 4.21
CA THR A 44 -0.80 4.37 3.80
C THR A 44 -2.09 4.14 4.54
N GLY A 45 -2.49 2.88 4.72
CA GLY A 45 -3.64 2.55 5.54
C GLY A 45 -3.47 3.03 6.98
N ARG A 46 -2.29 2.81 7.58
CA ARG A 46 -1.94 3.27 8.93
C ARG A 46 -2.09 4.79 9.05
N ASP A 47 -1.52 5.55 8.11
CA ASP A 47 -1.58 7.01 8.14
C ASP A 47 -3.02 7.55 7.99
N ILE A 48 -3.83 6.92 7.14
CA ILE A 48 -5.26 7.26 7.00
C ILE A 48 -5.99 7.02 8.31
N LEU A 49 -5.80 5.84 8.93
CA LEU A 49 -6.42 5.47 10.20
C LEU A 49 -6.00 6.40 11.35
N GLN A 50 -4.78 6.92 11.30
CA GLN A 50 -4.26 7.93 12.23
C GLN A 50 -4.71 9.36 11.92
N GLY A 51 -5.53 9.58 10.89
CA GLY A 51 -6.03 10.91 10.52
C GLY A 51 -5.04 11.81 9.78
N LYS A 52 -3.89 11.28 9.34
CA LYS A 52 -2.91 12.03 8.53
C LYS A 52 -3.33 12.17 7.06
N GLY A 53 -4.38 11.44 6.65
CA GLY A 53 -4.87 11.40 5.27
C GLY A 53 -3.96 10.62 4.33
N ILE A 54 -4.09 10.89 3.02
CA ILE A 54 -3.32 10.18 1.98
C ILE A 54 -1.99 10.89 1.75
N VAL A 55 -0.92 10.35 2.31
CA VAL A 55 0.46 10.80 2.04
C VAL A 55 0.93 10.22 0.71
N THR A 56 0.88 11.03 -0.35
CA THR A 56 1.28 10.63 -1.71
C THR A 56 2.79 10.63 -1.90
N PHE A 57 3.48 11.60 -1.28
CA PHE A 57 4.93 11.72 -1.30
C PHE A 57 5.55 11.34 0.06
N ARG A 58 6.11 10.13 0.13
CA ARG A 58 6.67 9.51 1.33
C ARG A 58 8.18 9.71 1.42
N LYS A 59 8.62 10.94 1.65
CA LYS A 59 10.05 11.31 1.63
C LYS A 59 10.88 10.49 2.63
N GLU A 60 10.34 10.26 3.82
CA GLU A 60 11.02 9.58 4.93
C GLU A 60 11.23 8.09 4.63
N GLU A 61 10.24 7.42 4.05
CA GLU A 61 10.30 5.98 3.74
C GLU A 61 10.80 5.69 2.32
N GLN A 62 11.08 6.72 1.51
CA GLN A 62 11.42 6.57 0.10
C GLN A 62 12.64 5.67 -0.11
N SER A 63 13.71 5.91 0.66
CA SER A 63 14.95 5.14 0.57
C SER A 63 14.71 3.65 0.85
N PHE A 64 14.02 3.35 1.95
CA PHE A 64 13.65 2.01 2.36
C PHE A 64 12.81 1.27 1.30
N LEU A 65 11.76 1.91 0.79
CA LEU A 65 10.92 1.32 -0.26
C LEU A 65 11.72 1.05 -1.54
N LEU A 66 12.60 1.97 -1.95
CA LEU A 66 13.47 1.78 -3.10
C LEU A 66 14.50 0.68 -2.87
N ASP A 67 14.97 0.50 -1.65
CA ASP A 67 15.94 -0.54 -1.29
C ASP A 67 15.31 -1.94 -1.35
N ILE A 68 14.05 -2.09 -0.95
CA ILE A 68 13.26 -3.31 -1.22
C ILE A 68 13.15 -3.55 -2.72
N ARG A 69 12.77 -2.52 -3.50
CA ARG A 69 12.64 -2.65 -4.96
C ARG A 69 13.96 -3.06 -5.63
N LYS A 70 15.09 -2.58 -5.12
CA LYS A 70 16.45 -2.91 -5.60
C LYS A 70 16.94 -4.28 -5.14
N GLY A 71 16.21 -4.97 -4.26
CA GLY A 71 16.56 -6.30 -3.77
C GLY A 71 17.67 -6.28 -2.71
N LYS A 72 17.79 -5.19 -1.94
CA LYS A 72 18.78 -5.11 -0.84
C LYS A 72 18.44 -6.01 0.35
N TYR A 73 17.21 -6.49 0.43
CA TYR A 73 16.71 -7.34 1.51
C TYR A 73 16.36 -8.72 0.97
N LYS A 74 16.60 -9.74 1.79
CA LYS A 74 16.12 -11.10 1.57
C LYS A 74 14.60 -11.16 1.79
N PHE A 75 13.96 -12.21 1.28
CA PHE A 75 12.51 -12.33 1.40
C PHE A 75 12.07 -12.45 2.87
N GLU A 76 12.83 -13.14 3.70
CA GLU A 76 12.57 -13.31 5.13
C GLU A 76 12.48 -11.95 5.84
N GLU A 77 13.43 -11.05 5.57
CA GLU A 77 13.44 -9.67 6.10
C GLU A 77 12.21 -8.89 5.60
N ILE A 78 11.81 -9.07 4.34
CA ILE A 78 10.61 -8.42 3.79
C ILE A 78 9.34 -8.93 4.50
N PHE A 79 9.26 -10.21 4.90
CA PHE A 79 8.14 -10.70 5.72
C PHE A 79 8.12 -10.09 7.11
N GLU A 80 9.28 -9.90 7.73
CA GLU A 80 9.38 -9.22 9.02
C GLU A 80 8.85 -7.79 8.91
N PHE A 81 9.23 -7.05 7.87
CA PHE A 81 8.70 -5.70 7.62
C PHE A 81 7.18 -5.73 7.42
N VAL A 82 6.64 -6.66 6.64
CA VAL A 82 5.18 -6.74 6.45
C VAL A 82 4.46 -7.06 7.75
N ASN A 83 4.95 -8.01 8.54
CA ASN A 83 4.37 -8.31 9.85
C ASN A 83 4.38 -7.07 10.76
N GLN A 84 5.48 -6.32 10.77
CA GLN A 84 5.59 -5.09 11.54
C GLN A 84 4.53 -4.06 11.09
N TYR A 85 4.53 -3.67 9.81
CA TYR A 85 3.61 -2.65 9.31
C TYR A 85 2.15 -3.08 9.36
N GLU A 86 1.88 -4.38 9.30
CA GLU A 86 0.55 -4.92 9.48
C GLU A 86 0.07 -4.80 10.93
N ASN A 87 0.93 -5.11 11.90
CA ASN A 87 0.60 -4.89 13.30
C ASN A 87 0.33 -3.41 13.57
N GLU A 88 1.15 -2.50 13.05
CA GLU A 88 0.93 -1.06 13.17
C GLU A 88 -0.39 -0.60 12.53
N PHE A 89 -0.74 -1.15 11.36
CA PHE A 89 -2.02 -0.91 10.70
C PHE A 89 -3.19 -1.39 11.56
N LEU A 90 -3.12 -2.61 12.10
CA LEU A 90 -4.17 -3.20 12.94
C LEU A 90 -4.35 -2.43 14.26
N GLU A 91 -3.25 -2.02 14.90
CA GLU A 91 -3.35 -1.18 16.11
C GLU A 91 -3.97 0.18 15.79
N SER A 92 -3.58 0.81 14.67
CA SER A 92 -4.20 2.07 14.24
C SER A 92 -5.68 1.92 13.91
N ALA A 93 -6.10 0.76 13.41
CA ALA A 93 -7.51 0.46 13.12
C ALA A 93 -8.35 0.35 14.40
N LYS A 94 -7.78 -0.16 15.50
CA LYS A 94 -8.48 -0.25 16.80
C LYS A 94 -8.71 1.12 17.44
N SER A 95 -7.80 2.07 17.22
CA SER A 95 -7.83 3.39 17.84
C SER A 95 -8.28 4.51 16.89
N THR A 96 -8.79 4.19 15.70
CA THR A 96 -9.14 5.21 14.70
C THR A 96 -10.39 5.98 15.11
N ASN A 97 -10.39 7.28 14.81
CA ASN A 97 -11.57 8.15 14.97
C ASN A 97 -12.37 8.30 13.66
N LEU A 98 -12.03 7.53 12.62
CA LEU A 98 -12.76 7.58 11.36
C LEU A 98 -14.19 7.04 11.53
N PRO A 99 -15.19 7.67 10.89
CA PRO A 99 -16.55 7.17 10.92
C PRO A 99 -16.66 5.84 10.16
N VAL A 100 -17.64 5.02 10.54
CA VAL A 100 -17.93 3.73 9.90
C VAL A 100 -18.25 3.88 8.41
N ALA A 101 -18.80 5.02 8.01
CA ALA A 101 -19.11 5.36 6.63
C ALA A 101 -18.74 6.82 6.32
N PRO A 102 -18.37 7.14 5.06
CA PRO A 102 -18.14 8.51 4.65
C PRO A 102 -19.43 9.33 4.65
N ASP A 103 -19.31 10.64 4.87
CA ASP A 103 -20.41 11.58 4.74
C ASP A 103 -20.72 11.80 3.25
N THR A 104 -21.76 11.11 2.76
CA THR A 104 -22.11 11.10 1.33
C THR A 104 -22.49 12.48 0.81
N LYS A 105 -23.15 13.31 1.62
CA LYS A 105 -23.52 14.68 1.23
C LYS A 105 -22.28 15.53 1.00
N LYS A 106 -21.29 15.48 1.89
CA LYS A 106 -20.02 16.19 1.69
C LYS A 106 -19.26 15.70 0.46
N VAL A 107 -19.32 14.40 0.17
CA VAL A 107 -18.71 13.84 -1.05
C VAL A 107 -19.40 14.40 -2.29
N GLU A 108 -20.73 14.40 -2.34
CA GLU A 108 -21.51 14.95 -3.45
C GLU A 108 -21.23 16.45 -3.67
N GLU A 109 -21.23 17.24 -2.61
CA GLU A 109 -20.90 18.67 -2.66
C GLU A 109 -19.48 18.92 -3.20
N LEU A 110 -18.50 18.12 -2.76
CA LEU A 110 -17.13 18.20 -3.25
C LEU A 110 -17.07 17.88 -4.75
N MET A 111 -17.74 16.81 -5.19
CA MET A 111 -17.79 16.41 -6.60
C MET A 111 -18.42 17.49 -7.47
N TYR A 112 -19.55 18.06 -7.04
CA TYR A 112 -20.20 19.18 -7.73
C TYR A 112 -19.23 20.35 -7.89
N LYS A 113 -18.55 20.77 -6.81
CA LYS A 113 -17.57 21.86 -6.85
C LYS A 113 -16.42 21.60 -7.84
N ILE A 114 -15.90 20.37 -7.89
CA ILE A 114 -14.83 19.99 -8.82
C ILE A 114 -15.34 20.09 -10.26
N TYR A 115 -16.52 19.53 -10.54
CA TYR A 115 -17.10 19.54 -11.89
C TYR A 115 -17.46 20.96 -12.34
N SER A 116 -18.15 21.75 -11.52
CA SER A 116 -18.49 23.13 -11.87
C SER A 116 -17.24 23.94 -12.20
N LYS A 117 -16.16 23.81 -11.42
CA LYS A 117 -14.88 24.47 -11.72
C LYS A 117 -14.32 24.05 -13.08
N TYR A 118 -14.34 22.75 -13.39
CA TYR A 118 -13.88 22.24 -14.67
C TYR A 118 -14.67 22.84 -15.84
N TYR A 119 -16.00 22.86 -15.76
CA TYR A 119 -16.85 23.44 -16.82
C TYR A 119 -16.71 24.96 -16.97
N THR A 120 -16.50 25.71 -15.87
CA THR A 120 -16.23 27.16 -15.95
C THR A 120 -14.83 27.47 -16.49
N THR A 121 -13.87 26.55 -16.45
CA THR A 121 -12.50 26.78 -16.96
C THR A 121 -12.38 26.52 -18.47
N ILE A 122 -13.36 25.84 -19.07
CA ILE A 122 -13.34 25.42 -20.49
C ILE A 122 -14.21 26.30 -21.38
N ASN A 123 -15.12 27.07 -20.78
CA ASN A 123 -15.87 28.16 -21.43
C ASN A 123 -15.21 29.50 -21.13
#